data_AF-A0A3D2TGX0-F1
#
_entry.id   AF-A0A3D2TGX0-F1
#
_cell.length_a   1.000
_cell.length_b   1.000
_cell.length_c   1.000
_cell.angle_alpha   90.00
_cell.angle_beta   90.00
_cell.angle_gamma   90.00
#
_symmetry.space_group_name_H-M   'P 1'
#
loop_
_entity.id
_entity.type
_entity.pdbx_description
1 polymer ?
#
loop_
_entity_poly.entity_id
_entity_poly.type
_entity_poly.pdbx_seq_one_letter_code
_entity_poly.pdbx_strand_id
1 'polypeptide(L)' 'AYYAGSNVGNGQGVYAEQSESHGRPYSFEVTLPPLGVIILKPRPS' A
#
# COMPACT_ATOMS: atom_id res chain seq x y z
N ALA A 1 -19.78 4.31 -5.44
CA ALA A 1 -18.75 3.59 -4.67
C ALA A 1 -19.28 2.20 -4.34
N TYR A 2 -18.54 1.13 -4.63
CA TYR A 2 -19.03 -0.26 -4.50
C TYR A 2 -19.16 -0.74 -3.04
N TYR A 3 -18.36 -0.19 -2.12
CA TYR A 3 -18.31 -0.58 -0.71
C TYR A 3 -18.62 0.58 0.25
N ALA A 4 -19.22 1.68 -0.25
CA ALA A 4 -19.57 2.87 0.55
C ALA A 4 -18.42 3.52 1.37
N GLY A 5 -17.16 3.19 1.10
CA GLY A 5 -15.99 3.81 1.73
C GLY A 5 -15.61 5.16 1.11
N SER A 6 -14.65 5.84 1.74
CA SER A 6 -14.18 7.19 1.33
C SER A 6 -13.40 7.23 0.02
N ASN A 7 -13.04 6.08 -0.55
CA ASN A 7 -12.15 5.96 -1.71
C ASN A 7 -10.70 6.47 -1.47
N VAL A 8 -10.30 6.66 -0.20
CA VAL A 8 -8.91 6.92 0.18
C VAL A 8 -8.08 5.64 -0.04
N GLY A 9 -6.91 5.77 -0.68
CA GLY A 9 -6.04 4.62 -0.98
C GLY A 9 -4.81 5.01 -1.80
N ASN A 10 -4.17 4.02 -2.41
CA ASN A 10 -2.83 4.13 -3.02
C ASN A 10 -2.84 4.09 -4.55
N GLY A 11 -3.98 4.38 -5.19
CA GLY A 11 -4.10 4.37 -6.64
C GLY A 11 -3.73 3.03 -7.28
N GLN A 12 -2.80 3.04 -8.23
CA GLN A 12 -2.37 1.86 -9.01
C GLN A 12 -1.37 0.95 -8.28
N GLY A 13 -1.07 1.23 -7.02
CA GLY A 13 -0.07 0.52 -6.21
C GLY A 13 1.08 1.42 -5.80
N VAL A 14 2.05 0.83 -5.11
CA VAL A 14 3.22 1.52 -4.55
C VAL A 14 4.49 0.79 -4.97
N TYR A 15 5.55 1.54 -5.19
CA TYR A 15 6.88 0.99 -5.44
C TYR A 15 7.62 0.83 -4.13
N ALA A 16 8.27 -0.32 -3.98
CA ALA A 16 9.23 -0.51 -2.90
C ALA A 16 10.55 0.16 -3.27
N GLU A 17 11.11 0.91 -2.33
CA GLU A 17 12.37 1.62 -2.45
C GLU A 17 13.41 1.00 -1.52
N GLN A 18 14.69 1.21 -1.82
CA GLN A 18 15.79 0.75 -0.98
C GLN A 18 15.91 1.66 0.25
N SER A 19 14.99 1.47 1.19
CA SER A 19 14.89 2.20 2.44
C SER A 19 14.57 1.17 3.53
N GLU A 20 15.47 1.03 4.51
CA GLU A 20 15.32 0.04 5.57
C GLU A 20 14.17 0.40 6.50
N SER A 21 13.26 -0.55 6.75
CA SER A 21 12.19 -0.40 7.73
C SER A 21 11.74 -1.76 8.24
N HIS A 22 11.36 -1.83 9.53
CA HIS A 22 10.91 -3.05 10.20
C HIS A 22 11.83 -4.28 9.99
N GLY A 23 13.15 -4.07 9.92
CA GLY A 23 14.14 -5.14 9.70
C GLY A 23 14.17 -5.72 8.29
N ARG A 24 13.67 -4.98 7.29
CA ARG A 24 13.71 -5.36 5.86
C ARG A 24 14.47 -4.31 5.03
N PRO A 25 15.20 -4.73 3.98
CA PRO A 25 16.04 -3.83 3.17
C PRO A 25 15.27 -2.93 2.19
N TYR A 26 14.01 -3.25 1.93
CA TYR A 26 13.11 -2.46 1.09
C TYR A 26 11.84 -2.15 1.86
N SER A 27 11.29 -0.95 1.63
CA SER A 27 10.03 -0.50 2.20
C SER A 27 9.27 0.36 1.20
N PHE A 28 8.03 0.68 1.50
CA PHE A 28 7.20 1.58 0.70
C PHE A 28 6.34 2.42 1.64
N GLU A 29 6.07 3.64 1.23
CA GLU A 29 5.09 4.48 1.89
C GLU A 29 3.69 4.12 1.39
N VAL A 30 2.73 4.03 2.32
CA VAL A 30 1.37 3.60 2.00
C VAL A 30 0.34 4.38 2.82
N THR A 31 -0.71 4.83 2.15
CA THR A 31 -1.92 5.38 2.78
C THR A 31 -2.81 4.23 3.25
N LEU A 32 -3.05 4.16 4.56
CA LEU A 32 -4.05 3.27 5.15
C LEU A 32 -5.39 3.99 5.23
N PRO A 33 -6.47 3.47 4.59
CA PRO A 33 -7.78 4.07 4.71
C PRO A 33 -8.30 3.97 6.15
N PRO A 34 -9.03 4.99 6.66
CA PRO A 34 -9.66 4.91 7.98
C PRO A 34 -10.57 3.70 8.10
N LEU A 35 -10.33 2.86 9.12
CA LEU A 35 -11.09 1.63 9.39
C LEU A 35 -11.20 0.67 8.18
N GLY A 36 -10.21 0.67 7.29
CA GLY A 36 -10.15 -0.21 6.14
C GLY A 36 -8.95 -1.15 6.17
N VAL A 37 -8.95 -2.10 5.23
CA VAL A 37 -7.84 -3.04 5.02
C VAL A 37 -7.32 -2.88 3.60
N ILE A 38 -6.00 -2.99 3.43
CA ILE A 38 -5.36 -3.08 2.12
C ILE A 38 -4.75 -4.47 1.94
N ILE A 39 -4.82 -4.99 0.72
CA ILE A 39 -4.17 -6.24 0.32
C ILE A 39 -3.21 -5.89 -0.81
N LEU A 40 -1.93 -6.20 -0.63
CA LEU A 40 -0.87 -5.94 -1.60
C LEU A 40 -0.24 -7.26 -2.03
N LYS A 41 0.18 -7.32 -3.30
CA LYS A 41 0.92 -8.45 -3.87
C LYS A 41 2.03 -7.92 -4.77
N PRO A 42 3.23 -8.51 -4.74
CA PRO A 42 4.27 -8.19 -5.72
C PRO A 42 3.77 -8.39 -7.15
N ARG A 43 3.98 -7.38 -8.00
CA ARG A 43 3.79 -7.51 -9.45
C ARG A 43 5.10 -8.00 -10.07
N PRO A 44 5.10 -9.14 -10.78
CA PRO A 44 6.26 -9.57 -11.55
C PRO A 44 6.63 -8.52 -12.60
N SER A 45 7.93 -8.36 -12.86
CA SER A 45 8.45 -7.59 -13.99
C SER A 45 7.98 -8.17 -15.32
#